data_AF-A0A5M9JY07-F1
#
_entry.id   AF-A0A5M9JY07-F1
#
_cell.length_a   1.000
_cell.length_b   1.000
_cell.length_c   1.000
_cell.angle_alpha   90.00
_cell.angle_beta   90.00
_cell.angle_gamma   90.00
#
_symmetry.space_group_name_H-M   'P 1'
#
loop_
_entity.id
_entity.type
_entity.pdbx_description
1 polymer ?
#
loop_
_entity_poly.entity_id
_entity_poly.type
_entity_poly.pdbx_seq_one_letter_code
_entity_poly.pdbx_strand_id
1 'polypeptide(L)'
;MSTTPFNTLLEQTAQYLARVLERRVWNYSGRMNALGATRMERDYGGIVGVIARGGKYGLRDVFARVLQVAMVVNMDEEEWEAVNVEGEGLGEEEVEMVWVLNVEERNRARGMIRD
;
A
#
# COMPACT_ATOMS: atom_id res chain seq x y z
N MET A 1 -8.12 -0.88 28.84
CA MET A 1 -6.80 -1.54 28.94
C MET A 1 -5.74 -0.44 29.00
N SER A 2 -4.83 -0.49 29.98
CA SER A 2 -3.69 0.43 30.07
C SER A 2 -2.71 0.12 28.95
N THR A 3 -2.61 0.99 27.95
CA THR A 3 -1.63 0.90 26.87
C THR A 3 -0.25 1.18 27.48
N THR A 4 0.68 0.24 27.39
CA THR A 4 2.04 0.46 27.91
C THR A 4 2.70 1.62 27.15
N PRO A 5 3.60 2.41 27.77
CA PRO A 5 4.30 3.49 27.07
C PRO A 5 4.98 3.05 25.76
N PHE A 6 5.46 1.80 25.72
CA PHE A 6 6.00 1.17 24.52
C PHE A 6 4.97 1.05 23.39
N ASN A 7 3.74 0.63 23.70
CA ASN A 7 2.69 0.48 22.69
C ASN A 7 2.31 1.84 22.09
N THR A 8 2.18 2.87 22.93
CA THR A 8 1.91 4.25 22.46
C THR A 8 3.03 4.77 21.56
N LEU A 9 4.30 4.57 21.96
CA LEU A 9 5.43 4.98 21.13
C LEU A 9 5.47 4.23 19.80
N LEU A 10 5.16 2.93 19.79
CA LEU A 10 5.11 2.14 18.57
C LEU A 10 4.02 2.62 17.62
N GLU A 11 2.81 2.88 18.13
CA GLU A 11 1.69 3.42 17.35
C GLU A 11 2.05 4.77 16.70
N GLN A 12 2.60 5.70 17.48
CA GLN A 12 3.05 7.00 16.97
C GLN A 12 4.16 6.87 15.92
N THR A 13 5.10 5.96 16.15
CA THR A 13 6.20 5.69 15.21
C THR A 13 5.67 5.09 13.91
N ALA A 14 4.74 4.14 13.98
CA ALA A 14 4.11 3.55 12.81
C ALA A 14 3.35 4.60 11.98
N GLN A 15 2.56 5.47 12.62
CA GLN A 15 1.87 6.58 11.95
C GLN A 15 2.83 7.60 11.32
N TYR A 16 3.95 7.90 11.97
CA TYR A 16 4.97 8.77 11.39
C TYR A 16 5.63 8.11 10.18
N LEU A 17 6.03 6.85 10.31
CA LEU A 17 6.68 6.09 9.24
C LEU A 17 5.77 5.92 8.03
N ALA A 18 4.49 5.60 8.22
CA ALA A 18 3.52 5.49 7.13
C ALA A 18 3.46 6.79 6.31
N ARG A 19 3.39 7.95 6.97
CA ARG A 19 3.42 9.27 6.30
C ARG A 19 4.72 9.52 5.55
N VAL A 20 5.87 9.08 6.08
CA VAL A 20 7.17 9.20 5.41
C VAL A 20 7.24 8.30 4.18
N LEU A 21 6.81 7.05 4.30
CA LEU A 21 6.81 6.08 3.21
C LEU A 21 5.84 6.48 2.11
N GLU A 22 4.63 6.95 2.45
CA GLU A 22 3.64 7.43 1.47
C GLU A 22 4.22 8.58 0.64
N ARG A 23 4.78 9.61 1.29
CA ARG A 23 5.47 10.70 0.56
C ARG A 23 6.60 10.16 -0.32
N ARG A 24 7.33 9.16 0.15
CA ARG A 24 8.43 8.56 -0.61
C ARG A 24 7.96 7.80 -1.84
N VAL A 25 6.87 7.02 -1.76
CA VAL A 25 6.27 6.35 -2.92
C VAL A 25 5.97 7.38 -3.99
N TRP A 26 5.18 8.41 -3.66
CA TRP A 26 4.73 9.40 -4.63
C TRP A 26 5.87 10.16 -5.31
N ASN A 27 6.99 10.36 -4.62
CA ASN A 27 8.19 11.00 -5.18
C ASN A 27 8.93 10.15 -6.22
N TYR A 28 8.61 8.86 -6.35
CA TYR A 28 9.14 8.00 -7.41
C TYR A 28 8.34 8.06 -8.72
N SER A 29 7.23 8.81 -8.77
CA SER A 29 6.44 9.00 -10.00
C SER A 29 7.33 9.49 -11.15
N GLY A 30 7.29 8.78 -12.28
CA GLY A 30 8.08 9.09 -13.46
C GLY A 30 9.59 8.78 -13.32
N ARG A 31 9.99 8.06 -12.27
CA ARG A 31 11.39 7.67 -12.00
C ARG A 31 11.56 6.18 -11.73
N MET A 32 10.47 5.42 -11.73
CA MET A 32 10.45 4.01 -11.37
C MET A 32 10.23 3.16 -12.61
N ASN A 33 11.01 2.08 -12.76
CA ASN A 33 10.76 1.03 -13.75
C ASN A 33 10.09 -0.17 -13.07
N ALA A 34 9.67 -1.17 -13.84
CA ALA A 34 8.96 -2.35 -13.32
C ALA A 34 9.72 -3.07 -12.19
N LEU A 35 11.03 -3.32 -12.36
CA LEU A 35 11.84 -3.95 -11.31
C LEU A 35 11.88 -3.11 -10.02
N GLY A 36 11.96 -1.79 -10.16
CA GLY A 36 11.90 -0.85 -9.03
C GLY A 36 10.57 -0.90 -8.29
N ALA A 37 9.46 -1.04 -9.02
CA ALA A 37 8.13 -1.20 -8.45
C ALA A 37 8.00 -2.49 -7.65
N THR A 38 8.42 -3.63 -8.21
CA THR A 38 8.38 -4.93 -7.53
C THR A 38 9.25 -4.92 -6.27
N ARG A 39 10.44 -4.29 -6.35
CA ARG A 39 11.31 -4.14 -5.19
C ARG A 39 10.69 -3.25 -4.11
N MET A 40 10.07 -2.14 -4.50
CA MET A 40 9.40 -1.24 -3.57
C MET A 40 8.28 -1.96 -2.81
N GLU A 41 7.44 -2.71 -3.51
CA GLU A 41 6.37 -3.50 -2.89
C GLU A 41 6.92 -4.51 -1.88
N ARG A 42 7.94 -5.27 -2.27
CA ARG A 42 8.59 -6.24 -1.38
C ARG A 42 9.19 -5.58 -0.14
N ASP A 43 9.96 -4.51 -0.32
CA ASP A 43 10.66 -3.83 0.77
C ASP A 43 9.64 -3.20 1.75
N TYR A 44 8.57 -2.59 1.25
CA TYR A 44 7.56 -1.94 2.08
C TYR A 44 6.66 -2.96 2.76
N GLY A 45 6.26 -4.02 2.06
CA GLY A 45 5.56 -5.16 2.65
C GLY A 45 6.38 -5.81 3.78
N GLY A 46 7.69 -5.93 3.60
CA GLY A 46 8.62 -6.41 4.63
C GLY A 46 8.65 -5.51 5.88
N ILE A 47 8.76 -4.19 5.69
CA ILE A 47 8.72 -3.20 6.79
C ILE A 47 7.41 -3.31 7.56
N VAL A 48 6.27 -3.33 6.86
CA VAL A 48 4.94 -3.44 7.47
C VAL A 48 4.79 -4.78 8.19
N GLY A 49 5.30 -5.85 7.59
CA GLY A 49 5.34 -7.19 8.19
C GLY A 49 6.06 -7.19 9.53
N VAL A 50 7.21 -6.49 9.64
CA VAL A 50 7.97 -6.35 10.89
C VAL A 50 7.16 -5.62 11.97
N ILE A 51 6.46 -4.56 11.60
CA ILE A 51 5.69 -3.70 12.52
C ILE A 51 4.44 -4.41 13.05
N ALA A 52 3.77 -5.19 12.19
CA ALA A 52 2.57 -5.93 12.55
C ALA A 52 2.82 -7.18 13.42
N ARG A 53 4.09 -7.59 13.61
CA ARG A 53 4.44 -8.75 14.45
C ARG A 53 3.93 -8.58 15.90
N GLY A 54 3.63 -9.71 16.53
CA GLY A 54 3.22 -9.73 17.94
C GLY A 54 1.75 -9.35 18.19
N GLY A 55 0.87 -9.59 17.21
CA GLY A 55 -0.59 -9.43 17.36
C GLY A 55 -1.11 -8.01 17.11
N LYS A 56 -0.28 -7.09 16.60
CA LYS A 56 -0.66 -5.70 16.33
C LYS A 56 -1.14 -5.52 14.89
N TYR A 57 -2.05 -6.38 14.45
CA TYR A 57 -2.56 -6.37 13.08
C TYR A 57 -3.19 -5.04 12.68
N GLY A 58 -3.83 -4.33 13.62
CA GLY A 58 -4.38 -2.98 13.38
C GLY A 58 -3.33 -1.92 13.03
N LEU A 59 -2.03 -2.14 13.29
CA LEU A 59 -0.98 -1.25 12.81
C LEU A 59 -0.72 -1.39 11.31
N ARG A 60 -1.13 -2.50 10.69
CA ARG A 60 -1.01 -2.70 9.24
C ARG A 60 -1.90 -1.70 8.49
N ASP A 61 -3.08 -1.42 9.03
CA ASP A 61 -4.08 -0.54 8.40
C ASP A 61 -3.56 0.89 8.24
N VAL A 62 -2.66 1.32 9.14
CA VAL A 62 -1.98 2.62 9.05
C VAL A 62 -1.13 2.74 7.77
N PHE A 63 -0.72 1.62 7.18
CA PHE A 63 0.06 1.55 5.94
C PHE A 63 -0.79 1.22 4.70
N ALA A 64 -2.12 1.12 4.82
CA ALA A 64 -3.00 0.68 3.74
C ALA A 64 -2.78 1.49 2.45
N ARG A 65 -2.65 2.82 2.56
CA ARG A 65 -2.40 3.70 1.40
C ARG A 65 -1.06 3.40 0.73
N VAL A 66 0.01 3.20 1.52
CA VAL A 66 1.35 2.85 0.99
C VAL A 66 1.30 1.52 0.23
N LEU A 67 0.64 0.52 0.81
CA LEU A 67 0.53 -0.81 0.22
C LEU A 67 -0.36 -0.80 -1.03
N GLN A 68 -1.48 -0.06 -1.02
CA GLN A 68 -2.34 0.04 -2.20
C GLN A 68 -1.65 0.76 -3.36
N VAL A 69 -0.86 1.80 -3.11
CA VAL A 69 -0.07 2.41 -4.20
C VAL A 69 0.96 1.42 -4.74
N ALA A 70 1.68 0.71 -3.87
CA ALA A 70 2.66 -0.28 -4.32
C ALA A 70 2.03 -1.42 -5.14
N MET A 71 0.84 -1.86 -4.76
CA MET A 71 0.05 -2.85 -5.50
C MET A 71 -0.42 -2.31 -6.86
N VAL A 72 -1.06 -1.14 -6.92
CA VAL A 72 -1.56 -0.55 -8.18
C VAL A 72 -0.43 -0.31 -9.18
N VAL A 73 0.74 0.07 -8.69
CA VAL A 73 1.93 0.26 -9.54
C VAL A 73 2.37 -1.06 -10.20
N ASN A 74 2.21 -2.21 -9.53
CA ASN A 74 2.63 -3.52 -10.05
C ASN A 74 1.51 -4.26 -10.82
N MET A 75 0.28 -3.74 -10.85
CA MET A 75 -0.81 -4.36 -11.58
C MET A 75 -0.52 -4.44 -13.08
N ASP A 76 -0.83 -5.58 -13.68
CA ASP A 76 -0.89 -5.70 -15.14
C ASP A 76 -2.18 -5.08 -15.70
N GLU A 77 -2.30 -5.07 -17.03
CA GLU A 77 -3.45 -4.43 -17.69
C GLU A 77 -4.75 -5.19 -17.41
N GLU A 78 -4.71 -6.53 -17.34
CA GLU A 78 -5.90 -7.36 -17.10
C GLU A 78 -6.40 -7.18 -15.66
N GLU A 79 -5.49 -7.16 -14.69
CA GLU A 79 -5.78 -6.85 -13.28
C GLU A 79 -6.35 -5.43 -13.12
N TRP A 80 -5.79 -4.45 -13.83
CA TRP A 80 -6.24 -3.07 -13.80
C TRP A 80 -7.63 -2.88 -14.42
N GLU A 81 -7.92 -3.56 -15.53
CA GLU A 81 -9.23 -3.57 -16.15
C GLU A 81 -10.26 -4.24 -15.23
N ALA A 82 -9.94 -5.39 -14.63
CA ALA A 82 -10.83 -6.10 -13.72
C ALA A 82 -11.29 -5.22 -12.54
N VAL A 83 -10.37 -4.51 -11.88
CA VAL A 83 -10.71 -3.66 -10.71
C VAL A 83 -11.40 -2.33 -11.07
N ASN A 84 -11.53 -1.99 -12.36
CA ASN A 84 -12.16 -0.75 -12.83
C ASN A 84 -13.43 -0.98 -13.64
N VAL A 85 -13.56 -2.11 -14.33
CA VAL A 85 -14.76 -2.50 -15.08
C VAL A 85 -15.82 -3.06 -14.14
N GLU A 86 -15.39 -3.70 -13.06
CA GLU A 86 -16.29 -4.26 -12.07
C GLU A 86 -16.21 -3.40 -10.80
N GLY A 87 -17.34 -2.83 -10.38
CA GLY A 87 -17.53 -2.37 -9.01
C GLY A 87 -17.55 -3.53 -7.99
N GLU A 88 -17.05 -4.69 -8.39
CA GLU A 88 -16.97 -5.95 -7.67
C GLU A 88 -15.50 -6.38 -7.74
N GLY A 89 -14.98 -6.87 -6.61
CA GLY A 89 -13.55 -7.17 -6.45
C GLY A 89 -13.01 -8.17 -7.48
N LEU A 90 -11.69 -8.36 -7.44
CA LEU A 90 -10.96 -9.31 -8.27
C LEU A 90 -11.59 -10.71 -8.23
N GLY A 91 -12.41 -11.05 -9.23
CA GLY A 91 -12.78 -12.41 -9.58
C GLY A 91 -13.64 -13.20 -8.57
N GLU A 92 -14.24 -14.26 -9.10
CA GLU A 92 -15.15 -15.20 -8.44
C GLU A 92 -14.46 -16.02 -7.33
N GLU A 93 -14.04 -15.39 -6.22
CA GLU A 93 -13.94 -15.98 -4.86
C GLU A 93 -13.36 -15.01 -3.79
N GLU A 94 -12.85 -13.81 -4.14
CA GLU A 94 -12.00 -13.05 -3.21
C GLU A 94 -12.51 -11.63 -2.88
N VAL A 95 -12.69 -11.40 -1.57
CA VAL A 95 -12.81 -10.12 -0.85
C VAL A 95 -12.84 -8.85 -1.71
N GLU A 96 -14.01 -8.19 -1.76
CA GLU A 96 -14.16 -6.82 -2.27
C GLU A 96 -13.02 -5.94 -1.76
N MET A 97 -12.16 -5.47 -2.67
CA MET A 97 -10.99 -4.70 -2.29
C MET A 97 -11.43 -3.36 -1.72
N VAL A 98 -11.29 -3.18 -0.40
CA VAL A 98 -11.63 -1.91 0.25
C VAL A 98 -10.58 -0.86 -0.09
N TRP A 99 -10.88 -0.01 -1.07
CA TRP A 99 -9.99 1.07 -1.50
C TRP A 99 -9.89 2.18 -0.45
N VAL A 100 -8.66 2.55 -0.09
CA VAL A 100 -8.35 3.76 0.69
C VAL A 100 -7.78 4.88 -0.18
N LEU A 101 -7.48 4.56 -1.45
CA LEU A 101 -7.14 5.51 -2.49
C LEU A 101 -8.38 5.91 -3.27
N ASN A 102 -8.50 7.19 -3.61
CA ASN A 102 -9.55 7.62 -4.53
C ASN A 102 -9.18 7.29 -6.00
N VAL A 103 -10.12 7.48 -6.93
CA VAL A 103 -9.93 7.18 -8.36
C VAL A 103 -8.74 7.93 -8.97
N GLU A 104 -8.59 9.22 -8.65
CA GLU A 104 -7.48 10.04 -9.18
C GLU A 104 -6.12 9.54 -8.68
N GLU A 105 -6.04 9.15 -7.41
CA GLU A 105 -4.84 8.56 -6.80
C GLU A 105 -4.50 7.22 -7.45
N ARG A 106 -5.49 6.37 -7.73
CA ARG A 106 -5.28 5.08 -8.42
C ARG A 106 -4.74 5.30 -9.84
N ASN A 107 -5.37 6.19 -10.62
CA ASN A 107 -4.89 6.56 -11.95
C ASN A 107 -3.47 7.13 -11.92
N ARG A 108 -3.17 7.97 -10.93
CA ARG A 108 -1.83 8.52 -10.73
C ARG A 108 -0.81 7.43 -10.40
N ALA A 109 -1.16 6.48 -9.55
CA ALA A 109 -0.31 5.35 -9.18
C ALA A 109 0.01 4.46 -10.40
N ARG A 110 -0.99 4.13 -11.22
CA ARG A 110 -0.83 3.34 -12.45
C ARG A 110 0.19 3.97 -13.40
N GLY A 111 0.15 5.30 -13.55
CA GLY A 111 1.08 6.05 -14.39
C GLY A 111 2.48 6.30 -13.79
N MET A 112 2.85 5.69 -12.67
CA MET A 112 4.15 5.94 -12.04
C MET A 112 5.33 5.21 -12.69
N ILE A 113 5.08 4.07 -13.35
CA ILE A 113 6.11 3.31 -14.06
C ILE A 113 6.47 4.01 -15.36
N ARG A 114 7.77 4.11 -15.64
CA ARG A 114 8.30 4.41 -16.97
C ARG A 114 8.62 3.11 -17.69
N ASP A 115 8.16 3.02 -18.93
CA ASP A 115 8.64 2.06 -19.93
C ASP A 115 10.12 2.29 -20.26
#